data_AF-A0A7L8S778-F1
#
_entry.id   AF-A0A7L8S778-F1
#
_cell.length_a   1.000
_cell.length_b   1.000
_cell.length_c   1.000
_cell.angle_alpha   90.00
_cell.angle_beta   90.00
_cell.angle_gamma   90.00
#
_symmetry.space_group_name_H-M   'P 1'
#
loop_
_entity.id
_entity.type
_entity.pdbx_description
1 polymer ?
#
loop_
_entity_poly.entity_id
_entity_poly.type
_entity_poly.pdbx_seq_one_letter_code
_entity_poly.pdbx_strand_id
1 'polypeptide(L)' 'MEQCRGARAMLSWSQEDLAQAADVSRQTVADYERGARVPISNNLKSMAQALEKAGIEFLPDNGIRFTRNRPV' A
#
# COMPACT_ATOMS: atom_id res chain seq x y z
N MET A 1 4.25 3.72 -7.62
CA MET A 1 4.38 2.27 -7.35
C MET A 1 5.39 1.98 -6.27
N GLU A 2 6.55 2.63 -6.32
CA GLU A 2 7.64 2.43 -5.36
C GLU A 2 7.22 2.72 -3.91
N GLN A 3 6.34 3.72 -3.69
CA GLN A 3 5.75 3.97 -2.37
C GLN A 3 4.93 2.80 -1.83
N CYS A 4 4.19 2.08 -2.67
CA CYS A 4 3.40 0.92 -2.25
C CYS A 4 4.30 -0.24 -1.82
N ARG A 5 5.34 -0.53 -2.64
CA ARG A 5 6.37 -1.53 -2.31
C ARG A 5 7.12 -1.17 -1.04
N GLY A 6 7.56 0.09 -0.92
CA GLY A 6 8.25 0.59 0.26
C GLY A 6 7.39 0.51 1.52
N ALA A 7 6.12 0.90 1.44
CA ALA A 7 5.18 0.88 2.56
C ALA A 7 4.93 -0.56 3.04
N ARG A 8 4.75 -1.49 2.11
CA ARG A 8 4.68 -2.93 2.41
C ARG A 8 5.95 -3.44 3.07
N ALA A 9 7.12 -3.07 2.57
CA ALA A 9 8.39 -3.48 3.16
C ALA A 9 8.54 -2.96 4.60
N MET A 10 8.15 -1.71 4.85
CA MET A 10 8.13 -1.12 6.20
C MET A 10 7.20 -1.90 7.14
N LEU A 11 6.02 -2.30 6.67
CA LEU A 11 5.07 -3.10 7.44
C LEU A 11 5.41 -4.60 7.51
N SER A 12 6.48 -5.06 6.84
CA SER A 12 6.76 -6.49 6.63
C SER A 12 5.59 -7.27 6.02
N TRP A 13 4.79 -6.60 5.18
CA TRP A 13 3.64 -7.20 4.50
C TRP A 13 4.04 -7.89 3.19
N SER A 14 3.39 -9.01 2.90
CA SER A 14 3.37 -9.65 1.58
C SER A 14 2.31 -9.03 0.67
N GLN A 15 2.34 -9.37 -0.64
CA GLN A 15 1.35 -8.84 -1.58
C GLN A 15 -0.06 -9.30 -1.22
N GLU A 16 -0.16 -10.47 -0.57
CA GLU A 16 -1.40 -11.04 -0.06
C GLU A 16 -1.90 -10.29 1.16
N ASP A 17 -1.02 -9.86 2.08
CA ASP A 17 -1.41 -9.04 3.23
C ASP A 17 -2.03 -7.71 2.79
N LEU A 18 -1.40 -7.02 1.84
CA LEU A 18 -1.97 -5.78 1.31
C LEU A 18 -3.28 -6.04 0.55
N ALA A 19 -3.34 -7.11 -0.24
CA ALA A 19 -4.55 -7.46 -0.98
C ALA A 19 -5.73 -7.72 -0.03
N GLN A 20 -5.49 -8.46 1.05
CA GLN A 20 -6.48 -8.74 2.09
C GLN A 20 -6.90 -7.48 2.85
N ALA A 21 -5.95 -6.62 3.22
CA ALA A 21 -6.24 -5.37 3.95
C ALA A 21 -6.98 -4.34 3.09
N ALA A 22 -6.74 -4.34 1.78
CA ALA A 22 -7.34 -3.42 0.82
C ALA A 22 -8.60 -3.97 0.12
N ASP A 23 -9.02 -5.20 0.42
CA ASP A 23 -10.13 -5.88 -0.25
C ASP A 23 -9.99 -5.87 -1.79
N VAL A 24 -8.80 -6.26 -2.27
CA VAL A 24 -8.51 -6.39 -3.70
C VAL A 24 -7.85 -7.73 -4.00
N SER A 25 -7.81 -8.13 -5.26
CA SER A 25 -7.08 -9.34 -5.65
C SER A 25 -5.56 -9.12 -5.57
N ARG A 26 -4.82 -10.15 -5.11
CA ARG A 26 -3.34 -10.16 -5.09
C ARG A 26 -2.75 -9.79 -6.45
N GLN A 27 -3.38 -10.26 -7.54
CA GLN A 27 -2.96 -9.92 -8.89
C GLN A 27 -3.03 -8.41 -9.15
N THR A 28 -4.05 -7.72 -8.68
CA THR A 28 -4.16 -6.25 -8.77
C THR A 28 -2.98 -5.56 -8.09
N VAL A 29 -2.59 -6.02 -6.90
CA VAL A 29 -1.42 -5.51 -6.18
C VAL A 29 -0.15 -5.76 -7.00
N ALA A 30 0.06 -6.98 -7.48
CA ALA A 30 1.24 -7.32 -8.27
C ALA A 30 1.32 -6.53 -9.59
N ASP A 31 0.20 -6.35 -10.29
CA ASP A 31 0.08 -5.57 -11.54
C ASP A 31 0.42 -4.10 -11.30
N TYR A 32 -0.14 -3.56 -10.21
CA TYR A 32 0.16 -2.21 -9.78
C TYR A 32 1.60 -2.05 -9.36
N GLU A 33 2.21 -3.00 -8.65
CA GLU A 33 3.58 -2.86 -8.19
C GLU A 33 4.59 -2.97 -9.33
N ARG A 34 4.35 -3.84 -10.31
CA ARG A 34 5.26 -4.06 -11.44
C ARG A 34 5.05 -3.08 -12.61
N GLY A 35 4.02 -2.25 -12.55
CA GLY A 35 3.73 -1.25 -13.59
C GLY A 35 3.08 -1.78 -14.83
N ALA A 36 2.54 -3.01 -14.77
CA ALA A 36 1.86 -3.62 -15.91
C ALA A 36 0.55 -2.88 -16.24
N ARG A 37 -0.12 -2.32 -15.22
CA ARG A 37 -1.36 -1.56 -15.37
C ARG A 37 -1.56 -0.61 -14.20
N VAL A 38 -2.22 0.52 -14.46
CA VAL A 38 -2.80 1.37 -13.41
C VAL A 38 -4.17 0.78 -13.02
N PRO A 39 -4.36 0.31 -11.76
CA PRO A 39 -5.65 -0.13 -11.28
C PRO A 39 -6.68 0.99 -11.38
N ILE A 40 -7.96 0.62 -11.40
CA ILE A 40 -9.04 1.60 -11.29
C ILE A 40 -8.87 2.42 -10.00
N SER A 41 -9.32 3.68 -10.04
CA SER A 41 -9.13 4.64 -8.94
C SER A 41 -9.64 4.12 -7.59
N ASN A 42 -10.67 3.28 -7.57
CA ASN A 42 -11.17 2.68 -6.34
C ASN A 42 -10.14 1.75 -5.69
N ASN A 43 -9.53 0.84 -6.46
CA ASN A 43 -8.53 -0.10 -5.95
C ASN A 43 -7.26 0.63 -5.48
N LEU A 44 -6.85 1.68 -6.19
CA LEU A 44 -5.75 2.55 -5.76
C LEU A 44 -6.03 3.20 -4.40
N LYS A 45 -7.24 3.75 -4.23
CA LYS A 45 -7.67 4.33 -2.94
C LYS A 45 -7.71 3.27 -1.84
N SER A 46 -8.27 2.09 -2.09
CA SER A 46 -8.32 1.02 -1.08
C SER A 46 -6.93 0.58 -0.64
N MET A 47 -5.98 0.42 -1.58
CA MET A 47 -4.60 0.07 -1.25
C MET A 47 -3.90 1.16 -0.43
N ALA A 48 -4.04 2.43 -0.82
CA ALA A 48 -3.47 3.55 -0.06
C ALA A 48 -4.06 3.61 1.35
N GLN A 49 -5.38 3.55 1.48
CA GLN A 49 -6.07 3.57 2.77
C GLN A 49 -5.70 2.39 3.67
N ALA A 50 -5.49 1.19 3.10
CA ALA A 50 -5.06 0.02 3.87
C ALA A 50 -3.67 0.25 4.50
N LEU A 51 -2.73 0.79 3.72
CA LEU A 51 -1.40 1.14 4.21
C LEU A 51 -1.48 2.26 5.25
N GLU A 52 -2.33 3.27 5.03
CA GLU A 52 -2.53 4.36 5.99
C GLU A 52 -3.08 3.87 7.33
N LYS A 53 -4.09 2.99 7.28
CA LYS A 53 -4.68 2.36 8.48
C LYS A 53 -3.68 1.48 9.23
N ALA A 54 -2.74 0.87 8.52
CA ALA A 54 -1.66 0.07 9.10
C ALA A 54 -0.52 0.95 9.68
N GLY A 55 -0.63 2.27 9.56
CA GLY A 55 0.30 3.20 10.18
C GLY A 55 1.38 3.73 9.23
N ILE A 56 1.15 3.69 7.93
CA ILE A 56 1.97 4.42 6.96
C ILE A 56 1.37 5.80 6.72
N GLU A 57 2.20 6.79 6.48
CA GLU A 57 1.77 8.11 6.02
C GLU A 57 2.48 8.42 4.71
N PHE A 58 1.70 8.78 3.68
CA PHE A 58 2.20 9.18 2.37
C PHE A 58 2.56 10.66 2.38
N LEU A 59 3.78 10.98 1.91
CA LEU A 59 4.28 12.34 1.85
C LEU A 59 4.16 12.88 0.41
N PRO A 60 3.98 14.21 0.23
CA PRO A 60 3.79 14.82 -1.07
C PRO A 60 5.01 14.66 -2.01
N ASP A 61 6.23 14.51 -1.46
CA ASP A 61 7.47 14.35 -2.23
C ASP A 61 7.76 12.87 -2.60
N ASN A 62 6.72 12.08 -2.87
CA ASN A 62 6.84 10.64 -3.17
C ASN A 62 7.50 9.83 -2.02
N GLY A 63 7.58 10.39 -0.81
CA GLY A 63 8.08 9.73 0.40
C GLY A 63 7.00 8.96 1.16
N ILE A 64 7.44 8.09 2.07
CA ILE A 64 6.58 7.39 3.02
C ILE A 64 7.25 7.39 4.41
N ARG A 65 6.46 7.45 5.48
CA ARG A 65 6.95 7.31 6.85
C ARG A 65 5.97 6.52 7.71
N PHE A 66 6.43 6.01 8.85
CA PHE A 66 5.49 5.54 9.86
C PHE A 66 4.76 6.73 10.48
N THR A 67 3.45 6.60 10.64
CA THR A 67 2.69 7.50 11.51
C THR A 67 3.25 7.36 12.93
N ARG A 68 3.34 8.46 13.67
CA ARG A 68 3.93 8.52 15.02
C ARG A 68 3.20 7.69 16.08
N ASN A 69 2.14 6.98 15.70
CA ASN A 69 1.33 6.18 16.59
C ASN A 69 1.61 4.68 16.36
N ARG A 70 2.69 4.15 16.95
CA ARG A 70 2.72 2.71 17.24
C ARG A 70 1.58 2.47 18.24
N PRO A 71 0.54 1.68 17.93
CA PRO A 71 -0.25 1.11 19.01
C PRO A 71 0.72 0.30 19.87
N VAL A 72 0.76 0.64 21.15
CA VAL A 72 1.45 -0.12 22.20
C VAL A 72 0.91 -1.54 22.28
#